data_AF-A0A194S4B0-F1
#
_entry.id   AF-A0A194S4B0-F1
#
_cell.length_a   1.000
_cell.length_b   1.000
_cell.length_c   1.000
_cell.angle_alpha   90.00
_cell.angle_beta   90.00
_cell.angle_gamma   90.00
#
_symmetry.space_group_name_H-M   'P 1'
#
loop_
_entity.id
_entity.type
_entity.pdbx_description
1 polymer ?
#
loop_
_entity_poly.entity_id
_entity_poly.type
_entity_poly.pdbx_seq_one_letter_code
_entity_poly.pdbx_strand_id
1 'polypeptide(L)'
;MVIVTQGGKGKSSGVNTHTGAFKAGIVFSPSRVRRFLKKGRYAPRIGKTAAVYLAAVLEYLVAEVGEISGTAAHQHKRRTISSRFIQLAISNDEEIHSLCANVIIKDGGVKPHIEPELLPKPHKPRKRKRKSVKSANSTADDY
;
A
#
# COMPACT_ATOMS: atom_id res chain seq x y z
N MET A 1 -5.95 -21.66 61.06
CA MET A 1 -6.85 -21.43 59.91
C MET A 1 -6.02 -21.49 58.63
N VAL A 2 -6.08 -22.59 57.88
CA VAL A 2 -5.28 -22.79 56.66
C VAL A 2 -6.12 -22.34 55.47
N ILE A 3 -5.68 -21.29 54.77
CA ILE A 3 -6.33 -20.86 53.52
C ILE A 3 -5.77 -21.73 52.39
N VAL A 4 -6.56 -22.68 51.92
CA VAL A 4 -6.32 -23.40 50.67
C VAL A 4 -6.72 -22.47 49.53
N THR A 5 -5.75 -21.83 48.87
CA THR A 5 -6.01 -21.15 47.59
C THR A 5 -6.16 -22.21 46.50
N GLN A 6 -7.34 -22.29 45.88
CA GLN A 6 -7.57 -23.12 44.69
C GLN A 6 -6.49 -22.82 43.64
N GLY A 7 -5.70 -23.86 43.32
CA GLY A 7 -4.70 -23.81 42.27
C GLY A 7 -5.34 -23.44 40.93
N GLY A 8 -4.85 -22.37 40.31
CA GLY A 8 -5.25 -22.00 38.96
C GLY A 8 -5.05 -23.17 38.00
N LYS A 9 -5.98 -23.33 37.07
CA LYS A 9 -6.08 -24.44 36.09
C LYS A 9 -4.72 -24.71 35.41
N GLY A 10 -3.95 -25.63 35.99
CA GLY A 10 -2.67 -26.11 35.50
C GLY A 10 -2.91 -27.13 34.39
N LYS A 11 -2.51 -26.74 33.18
CA LYS A 11 -2.29 -27.54 31.95
C LYS A 11 -2.89 -28.96 31.92
N SER A 12 -4.00 -29.12 31.20
CA SER A 12 -4.25 -30.36 30.48
C SER A 12 -3.47 -30.33 29.15
N SER A 13 -2.49 -31.22 29.03
CA SER A 13 -1.85 -31.60 27.77
C SER A 13 -2.91 -32.08 26.79
N GLY A 14 -3.11 -31.35 25.68
CA GLY A 14 -3.98 -31.79 24.58
C GLY A 14 -5.12 -30.84 24.17
N VAL A 15 -5.24 -29.64 24.74
CA VAL A 15 -6.20 -28.65 24.24
C VAL A 15 -5.61 -27.94 23.03
N ASN A 16 -6.35 -27.91 21.90
CA ASN A 16 -6.05 -27.06 20.74
C ASN A 16 -5.89 -25.61 21.20
N THR A 17 -4.66 -25.19 21.46
CA THR A 17 -4.36 -23.85 21.95
C THR A 17 -4.36 -22.89 20.78
N HIS A 18 -5.51 -22.27 20.52
CA HIS A 18 -5.59 -21.21 19.52
C HIS A 18 -4.66 -20.05 19.89
N THR A 19 -3.92 -19.57 18.90
CA THR A 19 -3.00 -18.45 19.05
C THR A 19 -3.76 -17.16 19.39
N GLY A 20 -3.08 -16.19 19.99
CA GLY A 20 -3.68 -14.88 20.24
C GLY A 20 -4.12 -14.16 18.95
N ALA A 21 -3.45 -14.44 17.83
CA ALA A 21 -3.80 -13.93 16.50
C ALA A 21 -5.12 -14.56 16.02
N PHE A 22 -5.24 -15.89 16.07
CA PHE A 22 -6.47 -16.62 15.72
C PHE A 22 -7.68 -16.14 16.53
N LYS A 23 -7.51 -15.97 17.85
CA LYS A 23 -8.59 -15.49 18.74
C LYS A 23 -9.01 -14.05 18.47
N ALA A 24 -8.12 -13.24 17.89
CA ALA A 24 -8.38 -11.83 17.59
C ALA A 24 -8.80 -11.60 16.13
N GLY A 25 -8.80 -12.64 15.28
CA GLY A 25 -9.17 -12.53 13.87
C GLY A 25 -8.17 -11.75 13.02
N ILE A 26 -6.90 -11.71 13.42
CA ILE A 26 -5.84 -10.97 12.73
C ILE A 26 -4.68 -11.89 12.34
N VAL A 27 -4.00 -11.56 11.25
CA VAL A 27 -2.85 -12.31 10.71
C VAL A 27 -1.57 -11.98 11.50
N PHE A 28 -1.39 -10.71 11.87
CA PHE A 28 -0.22 -10.25 12.60
C PHE A 28 -0.19 -10.79 14.02
N SER A 29 1.00 -11.18 14.51
CA SER A 29 1.15 -11.84 15.81
C SER A 29 1.14 -10.85 16.99
N PRO A 30 0.07 -10.81 17.82
CA PRO A 30 0.01 -9.88 18.95
C PRO A 30 1.04 -10.23 20.03
N SER A 31 1.36 -11.52 20.16
CA SER A 31 2.40 -12.01 21.07
C SER A 31 3.77 -11.44 20.70
N ARG A 32 4.09 -11.36 19.40
CA ARG A 32 5.36 -10.80 18.91
C ARG A 32 5.41 -9.30 19.13
N VAL A 33 4.34 -8.58 18.80
CA VAL A 33 4.22 -7.13 19.04
C VAL A 33 4.38 -6.83 20.53
N ARG A 34 3.71 -7.57 21.42
CA ARG A 34 3.87 -7.41 22.87
C ARG A 34 5.31 -7.61 23.34
N ARG A 35 6.01 -8.61 22.79
CA ARG A 35 7.42 -8.86 23.11
C ARG A 35 8.29 -7.67 22.72
N PHE A 36 8.07 -7.09 21.54
CA PHE A 36 8.80 -5.90 21.09
C PHE A 36 8.47 -4.66 21.93
N LEU A 37 7.21 -4.44 22.31
CA LEU A 37 6.82 -3.34 23.20
C LEU A 37 7.52 -3.44 24.56
N LYS A 38 7.63 -4.65 25.13
CA LYS A 38 8.38 -4.87 26.38
C LYS A 38 9.87 -4.64 26.22
N LYS A 39 10.46 -5.13 25.11
CA LYS A 39 11.89 -4.94 24.81
C LYS A 39 12.25 -3.46 24.63
N GLY A 40 11.35 -2.69 24.01
CA GLY A 40 11.51 -1.25 23.79
C GLY A 40 11.33 -0.40 25.06
N ARG A 41 10.89 -0.99 26.19
CA ARG A 41 10.72 -0.29 27.48
C ARG A 41 9.84 0.97 27.40
N TYR A 42 8.85 1.01 26.50
CA TYR A 42 7.95 2.16 26.32
C TYR A 42 7.09 2.48 27.55
N ALA A 43 6.84 1.47 28.41
CA ALA A 43 6.14 1.65 29.69
C ALA A 43 6.55 0.54 30.69
N PRO A 44 6.39 0.76 32.01
CA PRO A 44 6.67 -0.27 33.03
C PRO A 44 5.83 -1.54 32.89
N ARG A 45 4.59 -1.41 32.40
CA ARG A 45 3.67 -2.53 32.16
C ARG A 45 3.03 -2.40 30.79
N ILE A 46 2.95 -3.50 30.04
CA ILE A 46 2.29 -3.58 28.74
C ILE A 46 1.08 -4.50 28.83
N GLY A 47 -0.12 -3.92 28.68
CA GLY A 47 -1.39 -4.64 28.63
C GLY A 47 -1.47 -5.61 27.46
N LYS A 48 -2.35 -6.62 27.55
CA LYS A 48 -2.56 -7.58 26.46
C LYS A 48 -3.29 -6.91 25.28
N THR A 49 -4.32 -6.12 25.57
CA THR A 49 -5.13 -5.42 24.57
C THR A 49 -4.32 -4.44 23.73
N ALA A 50 -3.39 -3.70 24.35
CA ALA A 50 -2.51 -2.79 23.62
C ALA A 50 -1.72 -3.47 22.50
N ALA A 51 -1.26 -4.70 22.73
CA ALA A 51 -0.53 -5.45 21.71
C ALA A 51 -1.43 -6.02 20.60
N VAL A 52 -2.69 -6.33 20.91
CA VAL A 52 -3.68 -6.75 19.90
C VAL A 52 -4.07 -5.56 19.04
N TYR A 53 -4.35 -4.41 19.67
CA TYR A 53 -4.72 -3.18 18.97
C TYR A 53 -3.60 -2.73 18.03
N LEU A 54 -2.36 -2.64 18.53
CA LEU A 54 -1.23 -2.27 17.68
C LEU A 54 -0.98 -3.27 16.56
N ALA A 55 -1.14 -4.58 16.81
CA ALA A 55 -1.01 -5.59 15.74
C ALA A 55 -2.06 -5.40 14.64
N ALA A 56 -3.31 -5.10 15.00
CA ALA A 56 -4.39 -4.83 14.05
C ALA A 56 -4.14 -3.55 13.23
N VAL A 57 -3.68 -2.47 13.86
CA VAL A 57 -3.33 -1.22 13.15
C VAL A 57 -2.18 -1.44 12.16
N LEU A 58 -1.13 -2.18 12.57
CA LEU A 58 -0.02 -2.50 11.68
C LEU A 58 -0.46 -3.39 10.51
N GLU A 59 -1.36 -4.33 10.74
CA GLU A 59 -1.94 -5.17 9.69
C GLU A 59 -2.76 -4.35 8.70
N TYR A 60 -3.59 -3.44 9.20
CA TYR A 60 -4.36 -2.51 8.37
C TYR A 60 -3.46 -1.67 7.45
N LEU A 61 -2.44 -1.02 8.01
CA LEU A 61 -1.52 -0.18 7.22
C LEU A 61 -0.76 -0.98 6.16
N VAL A 62 -0.35 -2.21 6.47
CA VAL A 62 0.34 -3.08 5.50
C VAL A 62 -0.61 -3.56 4.41
N ALA A 63 -1.87 -3.86 4.76
CA ALA A 63 -2.89 -4.22 3.79
C ALA A 63 -3.18 -3.05 2.83
N GLU A 64 -3.38 -1.85 3.37
CA GLU A 64 -3.65 -0.62 2.59
C GLU A 64 -2.53 -0.35 1.57
N VAL A 65 -1.28 -0.26 2.04
CA VAL A 65 -0.10 -0.05 1.17
C VAL A 65 0.04 -1.18 0.15
N GLY A 66 -0.24 -2.42 0.56
CA GLY A 66 -0.21 -3.60 -0.31
C GLY A 66 -1.25 -3.54 -1.43
N GLU A 67 -2.46 -3.10 -1.14
CA GLU A 67 -3.58 -2.99 -2.08
C GLU A 67 -3.31 -1.93 -3.15
N ILE A 68 -2.93 -0.72 -2.74
CA ILE A 68 -2.62 0.37 -3.68
C ILE A 68 -1.37 0.05 -4.52
N SER A 69 -0.37 -0.60 -3.93
CA SER A 69 0.85 -1.02 -4.64
C SER A 69 0.57 -2.17 -5.62
N GLY A 70 -0.30 -3.11 -5.24
CA GLY A 70 -0.75 -4.20 -6.10
C GLY A 70 -1.53 -3.67 -7.30
N THR A 71 -2.41 -2.70 -7.07
CA THR A 71 -3.16 -2.00 -8.11
C THR A 71 -2.21 -1.29 -9.08
N ALA A 72 -1.22 -0.55 -8.57
CA ALA A 72 -0.20 0.09 -9.40
C ALA A 72 0.61 -0.92 -10.23
N ALA A 73 1.05 -2.03 -9.63
CA ALA A 73 1.75 -3.09 -10.37
C ALA A 73 0.89 -3.68 -11.49
N HIS A 74 -0.40 -3.90 -11.22
CA HIS A 74 -1.35 -4.43 -12.19
C HIS A 74 -1.58 -3.47 -13.37
N GLN A 75 -1.73 -2.17 -13.11
CA GLN A 75 -1.84 -1.13 -14.15
C GLN A 75 -0.64 -1.12 -15.09
N HIS A 76 0.55 -1.41 -14.56
CA HIS A 76 1.79 -1.54 -15.34
C HIS A 76 2.03 -2.95 -15.90
N LYS A 77 1.00 -3.81 -15.91
CA LYS A 77 1.04 -5.20 -16.43
C LYS A 77 2.11 -6.07 -15.77
N ARG A 78 2.38 -5.85 -14.48
CA ARG A 78 3.31 -6.65 -13.67
C ARG A 78 2.55 -7.46 -12.63
N ARG A 79 3.00 -8.69 -12.39
CA ARG A 79 2.43 -9.60 -11.38
C ARG A 79 3.09 -9.49 -10.01
N THR A 80 4.22 -8.80 -9.93
CA THR A 80 5.05 -8.67 -8.72
C THR A 80 5.18 -7.22 -8.34
N ILE A 81 4.95 -6.92 -7.06
CA ILE A 81 5.16 -5.60 -6.49
C ILE A 81 6.68 -5.39 -6.31
N SER A 82 7.19 -4.29 -6.87
CA SER A 82 8.58 -3.84 -6.71
C SER A 82 8.62 -2.53 -5.93
N SER A 83 9.81 -2.12 -5.47
CA SER A 83 10.00 -0.83 -4.77
C SER A 83 9.43 0.36 -5.54
N ARG A 84 9.48 0.32 -6.88
CA ARG A 84 8.92 1.36 -7.76
C ARG A 84 7.40 1.51 -7.60
N PHE A 85 6.67 0.41 -7.50
CA PHE A 85 5.21 0.44 -7.36
C PHE A 85 4.77 0.88 -5.97
N ILE A 86 5.55 0.52 -4.94
CA ILE A 86 5.33 1.04 -3.58
C ILE A 86 5.52 2.56 -3.57
N GLN A 87 6.62 3.06 -4.14
CA GLN A 87 6.87 4.50 -4.22
C GLN A 87 5.80 5.24 -5.02
N LEU A 88 5.37 4.69 -6.16
CA LEU A 88 4.35 5.32 -6.99
C LEU A 88 3.00 5.38 -6.27
N ALA A 89 2.62 4.30 -5.59
CA ALA A 89 1.36 4.24 -4.86
C ALA A 89 1.37 5.23 -3.68
N ILE A 90 2.45 5.24 -2.88
CA ILE A 90 2.62 6.19 -1.78
C ILE A 90 2.60 7.64 -2.28
N SER A 91 3.31 7.98 -3.35
CA SER A 91 3.32 9.36 -3.88
C SER A 91 2.01 9.79 -4.57
N ASN A 92 1.06 8.89 -4.78
CA ASN A 92 -0.26 9.20 -5.33
C ASN A 92 -1.35 9.27 -4.27
N ASP A 93 -1.09 8.78 -3.06
CA ASP A 93 -2.01 8.78 -1.94
C ASP A 93 -1.58 9.84 -0.90
N GLU A 94 -2.43 10.83 -0.63
CA GLU A 94 -2.08 11.95 0.23
C GLU A 94 -1.87 11.54 1.70
N GLU A 95 -2.71 10.62 2.21
CA GLU A 95 -2.67 10.20 3.60
C GLU A 95 -1.40 9.39 3.89
N ILE A 96 -1.08 8.43 3.02
CA ILE A 96 0.12 7.60 3.16
C ILE A 96 1.38 8.41 2.84
N HIS A 97 1.33 9.33 1.86
CA HIS A 97 2.46 10.23 1.60
C HIS A 97 2.79 11.09 2.82
N SER A 98 1.79 11.65 3.48
CA SER A 98 1.95 12.43 4.71
C SER A 98 2.54 11.59 5.84
N LEU A 99 2.04 10.36 6.02
CA LEU A 99 2.58 9.41 7.00
C LEU A 99 4.06 9.06 6.73
N CYS A 100 4.45 8.99 5.45
CA CYS A 100 5.79 8.62 5.01
C CYS A 100 6.69 9.80 4.58
N ALA A 101 6.35 11.04 4.96
CA ALA A 101 7.00 12.26 4.43
C ALA A 101 8.54 12.27 4.54
N ASN A 102 9.11 11.64 5.58
CA ASN A 102 10.55 11.59 5.83
C ASN A 102 11.17 10.19 5.59
N VAL A 103 10.49 9.32 4.84
CA VAL A 103 10.93 7.95 4.56
C VAL A 103 11.50 7.88 3.15
N ILE A 104 12.68 7.26 3.01
CA ILE A 104 13.30 7.01 1.70
C ILE A 104 13.07 5.55 1.31
N ILE A 105 12.38 5.33 0.18
CA ILE A 105 12.20 3.98 -0.38
C ILE A 105 13.33 3.69 -1.35
N LYS A 106 14.21 2.77 -0.95
CA LYS A 106 15.33 2.33 -1.80
C LYS A 106 14.80 1.77 -3.13
N ASP A 107 15.42 2.19 -4.24
CA ASP A 107 15.07 1.79 -5.61
C ASP A 107 13.62 2.15 -6.03
N GLY A 108 13.00 3.12 -5.34
CA GLY A 108 11.64 3.58 -5.63
C GLY A 108 11.52 4.58 -6.78
N GLY A 109 12.57 5.36 -7.05
CA GLY A 109 12.52 6.48 -8.00
C GLY A 109 11.59 7.59 -7.51
N VAL A 110 11.01 8.36 -8.44
CA VAL A 110 10.11 9.48 -8.13
C VAL A 110 8.83 9.41 -8.98
N LYS A 111 7.78 10.12 -8.55
CA LYS A 111 6.58 10.32 -9.38
C LYS A 111 6.98 11.07 -10.65
N PRO A 112 6.64 10.58 -11.85
CA PRO A 112 6.96 11.29 -13.09
C PRO A 112 6.24 12.64 -13.09
N HIS A 113 7.02 13.72 -13.14
CA HIS A 113 6.52 15.09 -13.19
C HIS A 113 7.52 15.93 -13.98
N ILE A 114 7.02 16.77 -14.88
CA ILE A 114 7.82 17.71 -15.67
C ILE A 114 7.15 19.07 -15.51
N GLU A 115 7.91 20.06 -15.05
CA GLU A 115 7.38 21.42 -14.91
C GLU A 115 6.93 21.96 -16.29
N PRO A 116 5.76 22.63 -16.38
CA PRO A 116 5.21 23.11 -17.64
C PRO A 116 6.19 23.99 -18.45
N GLU A 117 7.06 24.72 -17.78
CA GLU A 117 8.08 25.60 -18.36
C GLU A 117 9.15 24.83 -19.15
N LEU A 118 9.37 23.56 -18.80
CA LEU A 118 10.33 22.68 -19.47
C LEU A 118 9.74 21.99 -20.69
N LEU A 119 8.42 22.10 -20.91
CA LEU A 119 7.78 21.51 -22.07
C LEU A 119 8.13 22.30 -23.34
N PRO A 120 8.36 21.61 -24.48
CA PRO A 120 8.60 22.29 -25.73
C PRO A 120 7.41 23.17 -26.09
N LYS A 121 7.68 24.46 -26.38
CA LYS A 121 6.63 25.40 -26.80
C LYS A 121 5.96 24.85 -28.06
N PRO A 122 4.62 24.82 -28.13
CA PRO A 122 3.92 24.29 -29.29
C PRO A 122 4.32 25.07 -30.54
N HIS A 123 4.91 24.37 -31.51
CA HIS A 123 5.25 24.96 -32.80
C HIS A 123 3.94 25.29 -33.52
N LYS A 124 3.65 26.58 -33.75
CA LYS A 124 2.51 26.97 -34.60
C LYS A 124 2.73 26.32 -35.98
N PRO A 125 1.85 25.41 -36.45
CA PRO A 125 2.00 24.89 -37.80
C PRO A 125 1.82 26.06 -38.78
N ARG A 126 2.83 26.30 -39.64
CA ARG A 126 2.66 27.21 -40.78
C ARG A 126 1.45 26.69 -41.57
N LYS A 127 0.36 27.46 -41.60
CA LYS A 127 -0.80 27.18 -42.45
C LYS A 127 -0.30 27.06 -43.90
N ARG A 128 -0.04 25.84 -44.39
CA ARG A 128 0.07 25.59 -45.83
C ARG A 128 -1.33 25.86 -46.38
N LYS A 129 -1.49 26.98 -47.07
CA LYS A 129 -2.66 27.23 -47.92
C LYS A 129 -2.75 26.08 -48.92
N ARG A 130 -3.59 25.08 -48.64
CA ARG A 130 -3.99 24.08 -49.64
C ARG A 130 -4.81 24.85 -50.68
N LYS A 131 -4.28 25.03 -51.89
CA LYS A 131 -5.08 25.48 -53.03
C LYS A 131 -6.17 24.43 -53.23
N SER A 132 -7.43 24.85 -53.14
CA SER A 132 -8.60 24.04 -53.47
C SER A 132 -8.54 23.69 -54.95
N VAL A 133 -8.31 22.41 -55.27
CA VAL A 133 -8.58 21.89 -56.61
C VAL A 133 -10.09 21.71 -56.71
N LYS A 134 -10.72 22.37 -57.69
CA LYS A 134 -12.14 22.21 -57.99
C LYS A 134 -12.37 20.79 -58.51
N SER A 135 -13.17 20.02 -57.79
CA SER A 135 -13.76 18.76 -58.25
C SER A 135 -14.77 19.08 -59.36
N ALA A 136 -14.47 18.67 -60.59
CA ALA A 136 -15.46 18.58 -61.66
C ALA A 136 -16.12 17.19 -61.59
N ASN A 137 -17.45 17.17 -61.52
CA ASN A 137 -18.27 15.96 -61.65
C ASN A 137 -18.22 15.41 -63.07
N SER A 138 -18.21 14.09 -63.23
CA SER A 138 -19.13 13.36 -64.14
C SER A 138 -18.93 11.83 -64.05
N THR A 139 -20.00 11.12 -63.65
CA THR A 139 -20.55 9.85 -64.17
C THR A 139 -19.68 8.94 -65.06
N ALA A 140 -19.59 7.64 -64.70
CA ALA A 140 -19.96 6.48 -65.53
C ALA A 140 -19.60 5.14 -64.84
N ASP A 141 -20.63 4.33 -64.57
CA ASP A 141 -20.82 2.90 -64.93
C ASP A 141 -19.74 1.81 -64.70
N ASP A 142 -20.25 0.66 -64.22
CA ASP A 142 -19.82 -0.74 -64.41
C ASP A 142 -18.45 -1.24 -63.89
N TYR A 143 -18.46 -1.92 -62.73
CA TYR A 143 -18.47 -3.40 -62.56
C TYR A 143 -18.47 -3.79 -61.07
#